data_AF-A0A7S3SJT0-F1
#
_entry.id   AF-A0A7S3SJT0-F1
#
_cell.length_a   1.000
_cell.length_b   1.000
_cell.length_c   1.000
_cell.angle_alpha   90.00
_cell.angle_beta   90.00
_cell.angle_gamma   90.00
#
_symmetry.space_group_name_H-M   'P 1'
#
loop_
_entity.id
_entity.type
_entity.pdbx_description
1 polymer ?
#
loop_
_entity_poly.entity_id
_entity_poly.type
_entity_poly.pdbx_seq_one_letter_code
_entity_poly.pdbx_strand_id
1 'polypeptide(L)'
;AAGGAVHARLQAGGVGLVGLEEGVRAWRRCLLPGGPAVSAVVVVAWGRFLGVLPRVPPLLASFASRRAASRVPQWAGSSASGAAQGVTTEVVTELLRATVGSAVDADAPLMEA
;
A
#
# COMPACT_ATOMS: atom_id res chain seq x y z
N ALA A 1 25.29 -3.91 24.55
CA ALA A 1 25.88 -4.06 23.20
C ALA A 1 25.01 -4.82 22.17
N ALA A 2 23.76 -5.21 22.47
CA ALA A 2 22.92 -5.96 21.52
C ALA A 2 22.30 -5.12 20.37
N GLY A 3 22.15 -3.80 20.57
CA GLY A 3 21.49 -2.92 19.61
C GLY A 3 22.16 -2.85 18.24
N GLY A 4 23.50 -2.91 18.19
CA GLY A 4 24.26 -2.87 16.93
C GLY A 4 24.03 -4.12 16.06
N ALA A 5 24.02 -5.31 16.66
CA ALA A 5 23.79 -6.55 15.94
C ALA A 5 22.34 -6.67 15.43
N VAL A 6 21.36 -6.24 16.23
CA VAL A 6 19.96 -6.18 15.81
C VAL A 6 19.78 -5.16 14.68
N HIS A 7 20.40 -4.00 14.80
CA HIS A 7 20.36 -2.96 13.77
C HIS A 7 20.95 -3.46 12.44
N ALA A 8 22.12 -4.09 12.48
CA ALA A 8 22.77 -4.66 11.31
C ALA A 8 21.91 -5.73 10.63
N ARG A 9 21.23 -6.58 11.40
CA ARG A 9 20.31 -7.59 10.86
C ARG A 9 19.08 -6.97 10.19
N LEU A 10 18.46 -5.97 10.83
CA LEU A 10 17.30 -5.26 10.27
C LEU A 10 17.68 -4.54 8.97
N GLN A 11 18.84 -3.89 8.97
CA GLN A 11 19.41 -3.30 7.78
C GLN A 11 19.63 -4.36 6.71
N ALA A 12 20.28 -5.48 6.99
CA ALA A 12 20.47 -6.56 6.01
C ALA A 12 19.14 -7.03 5.40
N GLY A 13 18.06 -7.08 6.20
CA GLY A 13 16.71 -7.39 5.74
C GLY A 13 15.97 -6.28 5.00
N GLY A 14 16.56 -5.10 4.78
CA GLY A 14 15.90 -4.01 4.05
C GLY A 14 15.31 -2.89 4.90
N VAL A 15 15.37 -2.99 6.23
CA VAL A 15 14.81 -1.98 7.14
C VAL A 15 15.86 -0.94 7.49
N GLY A 16 15.62 0.29 7.04
CA GLY A 16 16.49 1.46 7.20
C GLY A 16 16.31 2.20 8.54
N LEU A 17 17.14 3.24 8.72
CA LEU A 17 16.97 4.22 9.79
C LEU A 17 15.99 5.31 9.33
N VAL A 18 15.18 5.80 10.25
CA VAL A 18 14.39 7.01 10.04
C VAL A 18 15.31 8.21 10.23
N GLY A 19 15.44 9.03 9.18
CA GLY A 19 16.18 10.29 9.26
C GLY A 19 15.41 11.38 10.01
N LEU A 20 16.09 12.49 10.31
CA LEU A 20 15.49 13.59 11.06
C LEU A 20 14.32 14.23 10.29
N GLU A 21 14.47 14.43 8.99
CA GLU A 21 13.40 15.02 8.17
C GLU A 21 12.16 14.14 8.11
N GLU A 22 12.35 12.83 7.86
CA GLU A 22 11.26 11.86 7.83
C GLU A 22 10.57 11.77 9.19
N GLY A 23 11.35 11.76 10.28
CA GLY A 23 10.85 11.75 11.64
C GLY A 23 10.00 12.97 11.97
N VAL A 24 10.46 14.18 11.61
CA VAL A 24 9.71 15.42 11.86
C VAL A 24 8.40 15.44 11.05
N ARG A 25 8.41 15.01 9.79
CA ARG A 25 7.20 14.93 8.97
C ARG A 25 6.19 13.93 9.56
N ALA A 26 6.66 12.76 9.96
CA ALA A 26 5.84 11.73 10.62
C ALA A 26 5.22 12.26 11.92
N TRP A 27 6.03 12.88 12.76
CA TRP A 27 5.60 13.42 14.05
C TRP A 27 4.56 14.54 13.88
N ARG A 28 4.78 15.48 12.96
CA ARG A 28 3.80 16.54 12.66
C ARG A 28 2.45 15.96 12.23
N ARG A 29 2.44 14.84 11.50
CA ARG A 29 1.21 14.17 11.07
C ARG A 29 0.43 13.58 12.24
N CYS A 30 1.11 13.11 13.29
CA CYS A 30 0.46 12.62 14.50
C CYS A 30 -0.24 13.74 15.30
N LEU A 31 0.10 15.00 15.06
CA LEU A 31 -0.50 16.16 15.73
C LEU A 31 -1.72 16.74 14.99
N LEU A 32 -2.04 16.21 13.80
CA LEU A 32 -3.17 16.71 13.02
C LEU A 32 -4.49 16.28 13.68
N PRO A 33 -5.46 17.21 13.83
CA PRO A 33 -6.79 16.85 14.32
C PRO A 33 -7.47 15.87 13.34
N GLY A 34 -8.08 14.82 13.88
CA GLY A 34 -8.69 13.74 13.08
C GLY A 34 -7.70 12.73 12.51
N GLY A 35 -6.44 12.76 12.93
CA GLY A 35 -5.44 11.75 12.57
C GLY A 35 -5.71 10.37 13.18
N PRO A 36 -5.10 9.30 12.65
CA PRO A 36 -5.22 7.97 13.21
C PRO A 36 -4.64 7.92 14.63
N ALA A 37 -5.32 7.21 15.54
CA ALA A 37 -4.90 7.08 16.95
C ALA A 37 -3.51 6.41 17.10
N VAL A 38 -3.12 5.58 16.14
CA VAL A 38 -1.82 4.90 16.09
C VAL A 38 -1.20 5.09 14.71
N SER A 39 0.05 5.52 14.68
CA SER A 39 0.83 5.69 13.46
C SER A 39 2.22 5.08 13.65
N ALA A 40 2.74 4.43 12.61
CA ALA A 40 4.08 3.85 12.59
C ALA A 40 4.79 4.27 11.31
N VAL A 41 6.09 4.57 11.44
CA VAL A 41 6.94 4.94 10.30
C VAL A 41 8.16 4.04 10.27
N VAL A 42 8.38 3.43 9.11
CA VAL A 42 9.49 2.52 8.84
C VAL A 42 10.03 2.83 7.46
N VAL A 43 11.35 2.95 7.33
CA VAL A 43 12.03 3.11 6.04
C VAL A 43 12.36 1.72 5.51
N VAL A 44 11.83 1.36 4.34
CA VAL A 44 11.97 0.01 3.78
C VAL A 44 12.52 0.05 2.36
N ALA A 45 13.63 -0.65 2.12
CA ALA A 45 14.13 -0.96 0.78
C ALA A 45 13.38 -2.20 0.25
N TRP A 46 12.21 -1.98 -0.38
CA TRP A 46 11.25 -3.02 -0.73
C TRP A 46 11.82 -4.18 -1.56
N GLY A 47 12.69 -3.93 -2.54
CA GLY A 47 13.30 -5.00 -3.33
C GLY A 47 14.15 -5.96 -2.49
N ARG A 48 14.85 -5.45 -1.47
CA ARG A 48 15.63 -6.28 -0.54
C ARG A 48 14.71 -6.95 0.49
N PHE A 49 13.77 -6.21 1.06
CA PHE A 49 12.85 -6.72 2.07
C PHE A 49 11.98 -7.86 1.54
N LEU A 50 11.38 -7.68 0.36
CA LEU A 50 10.54 -8.69 -0.26
C LEU A 50 11.36 -9.83 -0.87
N GLY A 51 12.62 -9.58 -1.27
CA GLY A 51 13.52 -10.61 -1.79
C GLY A 51 13.96 -11.65 -0.75
N VAL A 52 13.85 -11.35 0.55
CA VAL A 52 14.13 -12.30 1.64
C VAL A 52 12.90 -13.18 1.94
N LEU A 53 11.70 -12.76 1.53
CA LEU A 53 10.47 -13.52 1.80
C LEU A 53 10.28 -14.64 0.77
N PRO A 54 9.84 -15.85 1.19
CA PRO A 54 9.60 -16.97 0.27
C PRO A 54 8.46 -16.70 -0.70
N ARG A 55 7.50 -15.86 -0.31
CA ARG A 55 6.40 -15.38 -1.15
C ARG A 55 6.02 -13.97 -0.73
N VAL A 56 5.75 -13.10 -1.71
CA VAL A 56 5.31 -11.73 -1.45
C VAL A 56 3.84 -11.74 -0.99
N PRO A 57 3.51 -11.17 0.18
CA PRO A 57 2.13 -11.03 0.62
C PRO A 57 1.31 -10.18 -0.36
N PRO A 58 0.04 -10.53 -0.65
CA PRO A 58 -0.78 -9.80 -1.63
C PRO A 58 -0.86 -8.29 -1.38
N LEU A 59 -0.92 -7.89 -0.10
CA LEU A 59 -0.99 -6.49 0.34
C LEU A 59 0.27 -5.69 -0.04
N LEU A 60 1.41 -6.37 -0.22
CA LEU A 60 2.70 -5.76 -0.56
C LEU A 60 3.10 -5.98 -2.03
N ALA A 61 2.23 -6.61 -2.83
CA ALA A 61 2.54 -6.97 -4.20
C ALA A 61 2.89 -5.76 -5.08
N SER A 62 2.26 -4.61 -4.84
CA SER A 62 2.55 -3.36 -5.55
C SER A 62 3.94 -2.79 -5.26
N PHE A 63 4.52 -3.12 -4.10
CA PHE A 63 5.86 -2.70 -3.68
C PHE A 63 6.97 -3.65 -4.13
N ALA A 64 6.62 -4.83 -4.61
CA ALA A 64 7.59 -5.71 -5.27
C ALA A 64 8.11 -4.98 -6.52
N SER A 65 9.34 -4.47 -6.43
CA SER A 65 10.02 -3.90 -7.58
C SER A 65 9.94 -4.90 -8.75
N ARG A 66 9.58 -4.44 -9.95
CA ARG A 66 9.54 -5.22 -11.21
C ARG A 66 10.91 -5.78 -11.65
N ARG A 67 11.82 -6.09 -10.73
CA ARG A 67 13.20 -6.50 -11.00
C ARG A 67 13.37 -8.02 -11.17
N ALA A 68 12.32 -8.69 -11.65
CA ALA A 68 12.38 -10.09 -12.10
C ALA A 68 11.38 -10.37 -13.25
N ALA A 69 11.05 -9.39 -14.08
CA ALA A 69 10.35 -9.62 -15.35
C ALA A 69 11.32 -10.10 -16.45
N SER A 70 12.20 -11.06 -16.13
CA SER A 70 13.10 -11.68 -17.12
C SER A 70 12.82 -13.17 -17.35
N ARG A 71 11.63 -13.70 -16.97
CA ARG A 71 11.25 -15.07 -17.37
C ARG A 71 9.79 -15.52 -17.19
N VAL A 72 8.81 -14.63 -17.31
CA VAL A 72 7.39 -15.06 -17.41
C VAL A 72 6.77 -14.41 -18.65
N PRO A 73 6.04 -15.16 -19.50
CA PRO A 73 5.42 -14.60 -20.70
C PRO A 73 4.47 -13.48 -20.30
N GLN A 74 4.59 -12.38 -21.03
CA GLN A 74 3.75 -11.21 -21.00
C GLN A 74 2.28 -11.61 -21.13
N TRP A 75 1.53 -11.60 -20.02
CA TRP A 75 0.09 -11.44 -20.11
C TRP A 75 -0.17 -9.99 -20.44
N ALA A 76 -0.67 -9.75 -21.66
CA ALA A 76 -1.03 -8.44 -22.14
C ALA A 76 -2.08 -7.79 -21.24
N GLY A 77 -1.89 -6.49 -20.99
CA GLY A 77 -2.90 -5.64 -20.37
C GLY A 77 -2.56 -5.21 -18.96
N SER A 78 -1.71 -4.19 -18.85
CA SER A 78 -2.05 -2.98 -18.08
C SER A 78 -0.88 -2.00 -18.16
N SER A 79 -0.94 -1.15 -19.16
CA SER A 79 -0.20 0.11 -19.23
C SER A 79 -0.61 1.00 -18.06
N ALA A 80 0.33 1.28 -17.16
CA ALA A 80 0.23 2.40 -16.26
C ALA A 80 0.66 3.66 -17.03
N SER A 81 -0.27 4.59 -17.26
CA SER A 81 0.00 5.99 -17.55
C SER A 81 -1.09 6.84 -16.91
N GLY A 82 -0.67 7.90 -16.22
CA GLY A 82 -1.51 8.78 -15.41
C GLY A 82 -2.45 9.65 -16.24
N ALA A 83 -3.54 9.06 -16.73
CA ALA A 83 -4.78 9.77 -16.96
C ALA A 83 -5.69 9.47 -15.76
N ALA A 84 -6.55 10.41 -15.37
CA ALA A 84 -7.65 10.12 -14.45
C ALA A 84 -8.37 8.87 -15.01
N GLN A 85 -8.22 7.73 -14.32
CA GLN A 85 -8.93 6.52 -14.71
C GLN A 85 -10.40 6.86 -14.54
N GLY A 86 -11.11 6.97 -15.65
CA GLY A 86 -12.56 7.09 -15.63
C GLY A 86 -13.10 5.87 -14.92
N VAL A 87 -13.50 6.03 -13.66
CA VAL A 87 -14.21 5.01 -12.93
C VAL A 87 -15.65 5.13 -13.40
N THR A 88 -16.17 4.10 -14.04
CA THR A 88 -17.56 4.09 -14.48
C THR A 88 -18.48 3.88 -13.29
N THR A 89 -19.72 4.36 -13.38
CA THR A 89 -20.75 4.24 -12.35
C THR A 89 -21.00 2.79 -11.94
N GLU A 90 -20.85 1.85 -12.87
CA GLU A 90 -21.04 0.42 -12.65
C GLU A 90 -19.97 -0.17 -11.73
N VAL A 91 -18.72 0.29 -11.88
CA VAL A 91 -17.62 -0.12 -11.00
C VAL A 91 -17.87 0.37 -9.57
N VAL A 92 -18.39 1.58 -9.42
CA VAL A 92 -18.73 2.14 -8.10
C VAL A 92 -19.89 1.37 -7.47
N THR A 93 -20.95 1.05 -8.21
CA THR A 93 -22.10 0.29 -7.67
C THR A 93 -21.75 -1.14 -7.31
N GLU A 94 -20.86 -1.80 -8.07
CA GLU A 94 -20.35 -3.14 -7.74
C GLU A 94 -19.51 -3.13 -6.45
N LEU A 95 -18.62 -2.14 -6.29
CA LEU A 95 -17.85 -1.93 -5.06
C LEU A 95 -18.76 -1.67 -3.85
N LEU A 96 -19.80 -0.86 -4.01
CA LEU A 96 -20.78 -0.58 -2.95
C LEU A 96 -21.56 -1.83 -2.58
N ARG A 97 -22.01 -2.63 -3.56
CA ARG A 97 -22.68 -3.91 -3.31
C ARG A 97 -21.80 -4.90 -2.55
N ALA A 98 -20.52 -5.00 -2.93
CA ALA A 98 -19.56 -5.85 -2.23
C ALA A 98 -19.33 -5.41 -0.78
N THR A 99 -19.50 -4.13 -0.47
CA THR A 99 -19.28 -3.56 0.86
C THR A 99 -20.53 -3.59 1.74
N VAL A 100 -21.70 -3.30 1.17
CA VAL A 100 -23.00 -3.21 1.88
C VAL A 100 -23.72 -4.56 1.95
N GLY A 101 -23.39 -5.48 1.03
CA GLY A 101 -24.00 -6.82 0.96
C GLY A 101 -25.39 -6.85 0.31
N SER A 102 -25.93 -5.69 -0.07
CA SER A 102 -27.20 -5.55 -0.80
C SER A 102 -26.98 -4.78 -2.11
N ALA A 103 -27.89 -4.98 -3.08
CA ALA A 103 -27.87 -4.21 -4.32
C ALA A 103 -28.11 -2.73 -4.02
N VAL A 104 -27.22 -1.86 -4.50
CA VAL A 104 -27.34 -0.40 -4.38
C VAL A 104 -27.72 0.13 -5.76
N ASP A 105 -28.89 0.76 -5.85
CA ASP A 105 -29.35 1.46 -7.04
C ASP A 105 -28.99 2.94 -6.93
N ALA A 106 -28.32 3.47 -7.95
CA ALA A 106 -27.88 4.86 -8.00
C ALA A 106 -29.03 5.83 -8.33
N ASP A 107 -30.12 5.31 -8.92
CA ASP A 107 -31.29 6.10 -9.33
C ASP A 107 -32.43 6.04 -8.31
N ALA A 108 -32.29 5.25 -7.25
CA ALA A 108 -33.27 5.15 -6.18
C ALA A 108 -33.10 6.28 -5.14
N PRO A 109 -34.19 6.96 -4.72
CA PRO A 109 -34.11 8.00 -3.71
C PRO A 109 -33.67 7.43 -2.35
N LEU A 110 -32.66 8.05 -1.74
CA LEU A 110 -32.06 7.63 -0.46
C LEU A 110 -33.01 7.66 0.76
N MET A 111 -34.23 8.21 0.62
CA MET A 111 -35.15 8.50 1.74
C MET A 111 -36.27 7.48 1.96
N GLU A 112 -36.31 6.35 1.24
CA GLU A 112 -37.33 5.30 1.47
C GLU A 112 -36.74 3.93 1.80
N ALA A 113 -35.83 3.90 2.79
CA ALA A 113 -35.44 2.69 3.50
C ALA A 113 -35.80 2.80 4.98
#